data_AF-A0A1G0DZ14-F1
#
_entry.id   AF-A0A1G0DZ14-F1
#
_cell.length_a   1.000
_cell.length_b   1.000
_cell.length_c   1.000
_cell.angle_alpha   90.00
_cell.angle_beta   90.00
_cell.angle_gamma   90.00
#
_symmetry.space_group_name_H-M   'P 1'
#
loop_
_entity.id
_entity.type
_entity.pdbx_description
1 polymer ?
#
loop_
_entity_poly.entity_id
_entity_poly.type
_entity_poly.pdbx_seq_one_letter_code
_entity_poly.pdbx_strand_id
1 'polypeptide(L)'
;MPVVRIKENESFDTAMRRFKRICEKAGIISTVRQHEFYEKPKWRRKRQEAQAKKRLQKRLAKEVMAPARGVAKNQKERERVRR
;
A
#
# COMPACT_ATOMS: atom_id res chain seq x y z
N MET A 1 4.89 11.21 12.11
CA MET A 1 5.69 10.45 13.10
C MET A 1 4.80 9.35 13.68
N PRO A 2 5.20 8.07 13.60
CA PRO A 2 4.39 6.95 14.07
C PRO A 2 4.45 6.83 15.59
N VAL A 3 3.29 6.70 16.24
CA VAL A 3 3.17 6.57 17.69
C VAL A 3 2.51 5.23 18.00
N VAL A 4 3.10 4.45 18.89
CA VAL A 4 2.56 3.17 19.38
C VAL A 4 2.36 3.28 20.88
N ARG A 5 1.10 3.16 21.32
CA ARG A 5 0.76 3.08 22.73
C ARG A 5 0.79 1.61 23.15
N ILE A 6 1.59 1.29 24.15
CA ILE A 6 1.72 -0.06 24.71
C ILE A 6 0.64 -0.23 25.78
N LYS A 7 -0.11 -1.34 25.74
CA LYS A 7 -1.05 -1.70 26.81
C LYS A 7 -0.37 -2.61 27.84
N GLU A 8 -0.83 -2.59 29.08
CA GLU A 8 -0.19 -3.27 30.22
C GLU A 8 -0.09 -4.81 30.07
N ASN A 9 -0.99 -5.43 29.31
CA ASN A 9 -0.98 -6.89 29.05
C ASN A 9 -0.25 -7.31 27.76
N GLU A 10 0.53 -6.43 27.12
CA GLU A 10 1.27 -6.77 25.90
C GLU A 10 2.76 -6.98 26.18
N SER A 11 3.32 -8.08 25.66
CA SER A 11 4.77 -8.28 25.64
C SER A 11 5.47 -7.21 24.80
N PHE A 12 6.57 -6.66 25.31
CA PHE A 12 7.36 -5.61 24.66
C PHE A 12 7.77 -5.96 23.22
N ASP A 13 8.13 -7.23 22.94
CA ASP A 13 8.51 -7.66 21.59
C ASP A 13 7.34 -7.52 20.59
N THR A 14 6.12 -7.72 21.06
CA THR A 14 4.91 -7.55 20.23
C THR A 14 4.63 -6.07 19.92
N ALA A 15 4.91 -5.17 20.87
CA ALA A 15 4.85 -3.73 20.63
C ALA A 15 5.92 -3.28 19.63
N MET A 16 7.15 -3.78 19.77
CA MET A 16 8.28 -3.48 18.87
C MET A 16 7.97 -3.91 17.42
N ARG A 17 7.42 -5.10 17.22
CA ARG A 17 7.02 -5.57 15.87
C ARG A 17 5.94 -4.69 15.25
N ARG A 18 4.96 -4.23 16.04
CA ARG A 18 3.92 -3.30 15.55
C ARG A 18 4.51 -1.95 15.17
N PHE A 19 5.43 -1.43 15.98
CA PHE A 19 6.13 -0.19 15.66
C PHE A 19 6.90 -0.29 14.34
N LYS A 20 7.69 -1.35 14.13
CA LYS A 20 8.40 -1.60 12.87
C LYS A 20 7.45 -1.62 11.67
N ARG A 21 6.34 -2.36 11.76
CA ARG A 21 5.31 -2.40 10.71
C ARG A 21 4.68 -1.03 10.43
N ILE A 22 4.45 -0.22 11.45
CA ILE A 22 3.87 1.13 11.29
C ILE A 22 4.88 2.06 10.64
N CYS A 23 6.17 2.00 11.00
CA CYS A 23 7.24 2.75 10.35
C CYS A 23 7.42 2.37 8.86
N GLU A 24 7.33 1.07 8.55
CA GLU A 24 7.35 0.55 7.19
C GLU A 24 6.12 1.01 6.39
N LYS A 25 4.92 0.91 6.98
CA LYS A 25 3.66 1.37 6.35
C LYS A 25 3.64 2.89 6.13
N ALA A 26 4.20 3.66 7.06
CA ALA A 26 4.37 5.09 6.93
C ALA A 26 5.42 5.47 5.86
N GLY A 27 6.19 4.50 5.36
CA GLY A 27 7.14 4.71 4.28
C GLY A 27 8.38 5.49 4.69
N ILE A 28 8.69 5.60 5.98
CA ILE A 28 9.80 6.44 6.50
C ILE A 28 11.14 6.02 5.92
N ILE A 29 11.37 4.70 5.81
CA ILE A 29 12.60 4.15 5.21
C ILE A 29 12.67 4.50 3.72
N SER A 30 11.53 4.50 3.02
CA SER A 30 11.45 4.89 1.61
C SER A 30 11.69 6.39 1.43
N THR A 31 11.22 7.24 2.35
CA THR A 31 11.45 8.69 2.26
C THR A 31 12.90 9.04 2.53
N VAL A 32 13.55 8.38 3.51
CA VAL A 32 14.98 8.57 3.77
C VAL A 32 15.79 8.23 2.52
N ARG A 33 15.58 7.04 1.93
CA ARG A 33 16.27 6.62 0.70
C ARG A 33 16.03 7.53 -0.50
N GLN A 34 14.87 8.18 -0.57
CA GLN A 34 14.57 9.14 -1.63
C GLN A 34 15.27 10.49 -1.43
N HIS A 35 15.64 10.82 -0.19
CA HIS A 35 16.24 12.09 0.21
C HIS A 35 17.76 12.00 0.40
N GLU A 36 18.34 10.80 0.35
CA GLU A 36 19.79 10.56 0.43
C GLU A 36 20.59 11.31 -0.66
N PHE A 37 19.98 11.55 -1.82
CA PHE A 37 20.60 12.29 -2.93
C PHE A 37 19.68 13.40 -3.44
N TYR A 38 20.29 14.48 -3.94
CA TYR A 38 19.53 15.52 -4.61
C TYR A 38 19.00 15.00 -5.95
N GLU A 39 17.70 14.76 -6.01
CA GLU A 39 17.00 14.50 -7.26
C GLU A 39 16.48 15.82 -7.85
N LYS A 40 17.07 16.23 -8.99
CA LYS A 40 16.59 17.41 -9.74
C LYS A 40 15.08 17.28 -10.03
N PRO A 41 14.29 18.36 -9.93
CA PRO A 41 12.82 18.31 -10.04
C PRO A 41 12.29 17.60 -11.29
N LYS A 42 12.96 17.75 -12.45
CA LYS A 42 12.61 17.08 -13.71
C LYS A 42 12.71 15.55 -13.62
N TRP A 43 13.73 15.04 -12.94
CA TRP A 43 13.95 13.60 -12.79
C TRP A 43 12.93 12.98 -11.84
N ARG A 44 12.59 13.70 -10.75
CA ARG A 44 11.50 13.31 -9.84
C ARG A 44 10.17 13.14 -10.58
N ARG A 45 9.80 14.09 -11.45
CA ARG A 45 8.57 14.01 -12.29
C ARG A 45 8.60 12.81 -13.23
N LYS A 46 9.71 12.61 -13.97
CA LYS A 46 9.88 11.45 -14.86
C LYS A 46 9.76 10.11 -14.11
N ARG A 47 10.34 10.00 -12.91
CA ARG A 47 10.27 8.80 -12.07
C ARG A 47 8.82 8.50 -11.65
N GLN A 48 8.08 9.52 -11.23
CA GLN A 48 6.66 9.38 -10.84
C GLN A 48 5.79 8.93 -12.01
N GLU A 49 5.95 9.53 -13.20
CA GLU A 49 5.23 9.14 -14.41
C GLU A 49 5.51 7.68 -14.81
N ALA A 50 6.78 7.26 -14.77
CA ALA A 50 7.16 5.89 -15.07
C ALA A 50 6.54 4.89 -14.07
N GLN A 51 6.51 5.24 -12.78
CA GLN A 51 5.85 4.42 -11.76
C GLN A 51 4.34 4.34 -11.97
N ALA A 52 3.68 5.44 -12.35
CA ALA A 52 2.25 5.46 -12.65
C ALA A 52 1.92 4.56 -13.85
N LYS A 53 2.68 4.67 -14.95
CA LYS A 53 2.56 3.82 -16.13
C LYS A 53 2.75 2.34 -15.78
N LYS A 54 3.78 2.00 -15.00
CA LYS A 54 4.04 0.62 -14.54
C LYS A 54 2.89 0.07 -13.67
N ARG A 55 2.31 0.90 -12.79
CA ARG A 55 1.16 0.51 -11.96
C ARG A 55 -0.08 0.24 -12.81
N LEU A 56 -0.35 1.09 -13.81
CA LEU A 56 -1.46 0.90 -14.75
C LEU A 56 -1.29 -0.39 -15.55
N GLN A 57 -0.12 -0.62 -16.14
CA GLN A 57 0.18 -1.84 -16.89
C GLN A 57 -0.02 -3.10 -16.05
N LYS A 58 0.47 -3.09 -14.79
CA LYS A 58 0.26 -4.20 -13.86
C LYS A 58 -1.21 -4.44 -13.53
N ARG A 59 -2.00 -3.37 -13.40
CA ARG A 59 -3.44 -3.48 -13.15
C ARG A 59 -4.16 -4.11 -14.34
N LEU A 60 -3.91 -3.59 -15.55
CA LEU A 60 -4.49 -4.12 -16.78
C LEU A 60 -4.09 -5.60 -16.99
N ALA A 61 -2.82 -5.94 -16.80
CA ALA A 61 -2.36 -7.34 -16.89
C ALA A 61 -3.09 -8.26 -15.91
N LYS A 62 -3.41 -7.77 -14.70
CA LYS A 62 -4.16 -8.53 -13.70
C LYS A 62 -5.64 -8.68 -14.06
N GLU A 63 -6.23 -7.67 -14.70
CA GLU A 63 -7.62 -7.70 -15.21
C GLU A 63 -7.74 -8.69 -16.37
N VAL A 64 -6.75 -8.74 -17.27
CA VAL A 64 -6.69 -9.69 -18.40
C VAL A 64 -6.46 -11.13 -17.92
N MET A 65 -5.58 -11.34 -16.93
CA MET A 65 -5.19 -12.68 -16.47
C MET A 65 -6.18 -13.32 -15.47
N ALA A 66 -7.05 -12.54 -14.81
CA ALA A 66 -7.98 -13.05 -13.79
C ALA A 66 -9.40 -12.47 -13.90
N PRO A 67 -10.21 -12.88 -14.91
CA PRO A 67 -11.57 -12.38 -15.09
C PRO A 67 -12.56 -12.80 -13.97
N ALA A 68 -12.22 -13.81 -13.15
CA ALA A 68 -13.20 -14.48 -12.29
C ALA A 68 -13.43 -13.86 -10.88
N ARG A 69 -12.67 -12.84 -10.44
CA ARG A 69 -12.77 -12.32 -9.06
C ARG A 69 -13.73 -11.15 -8.86
N GLY A 70 -14.19 -10.49 -9.93
CA GLY A 70 -15.08 -9.33 -9.86
C GLY A 70 -16.58 -9.66 -9.88
N VAL A 71 -16.98 -10.78 -10.48
CA VAL A 71 -18.40 -11.11 -10.75
C VAL A 71 -19.14 -11.58 -9.48
N ALA A 72 -18.46 -12.26 -8.57
CA ALA A 72 -19.07 -12.87 -7.38
C ALA A 72 -19.52 -11.86 -6.30
N LYS A 73 -19.02 -10.62 -6.31
CA LYS A 73 -19.44 -9.58 -5.34
C LYS A 73 -20.76 -8.94 -5.74
N ASN A 74 -20.98 -8.71 -7.03
CA ASN A 74 -22.21 -8.10 -7.55
C ASN A 74 -23.45 -9.00 -7.41
N GLN A 75 -23.28 -10.34 -7.39
CA GLN A 75 -24.41 -11.26 -7.21
C GLN A 75 -24.91 -11.29 -5.75
N LYS A 76 -24.00 -11.31 -4.77
CA LYS A 76 -24.36 -11.30 -3.32
C LYS A 76 -24.97 -9.99 -2.86
N GLU A 77 -24.55 -8.86 -3.45
CA GLU A 77 -25.12 -7.55 -3.15
C GLU A 77 -26.54 -7.40 -3.74
N ARG A 78 -26.76 -7.96 -4.95
CA ARG A 78 -28.10 -8.03 -5.58
C ARG A 78 -29.07 -8.97 -4.86
N GLU A 79 -28.59 -10.08 -4.28
CA GLU A 79 -29.43 -10.98 -3.46
C GLU A 79 -29.82 -10.38 -2.11
N ARG A 80 -28.97 -9.51 -1.53
CA ARG A 80 -29.27 -8.81 -0.26
C ARG A 80 -30.35 -7.73 -0.38
N VAL A 81 -30.48 -7.10 -1.55
CA VAL A 81 -31.48 -6.05 -1.79
C VAL A 81 -32.86 -6.63 -2.16
N ARG A 82 -32.93 -7.93 -2.46
CA ARG A 82 -34.18 -8.66 -2.79
C ARG A 82 -34.81 -9.39 -1.60
N ARG A 83 -34.18 -9.40 -0.43
CA ARG A 83 -34.74 -9.87 0.85
C ARG A 83 -35.10 -8.67 1.71
#